data_AF-A0A9D1KQW8-F1
#
_entry.id   AF-A0A9D1KQW8-F1
#
_cell.length_a   1.000
_cell.length_b   1.000
_cell.length_c   1.000
_cell.angle_alpha   90.00
_cell.angle_beta   90.00
_cell.angle_gamma   90.00
#
_symmetry.space_group_name_H-M   'P 1'
#
loop_
_entity.id
_entity.type
_entity.pdbx_description
1 polymer ?
#
loop_
_entity_poly.entity_id
_entity_poly.type
_entity_poly.pdbx_seq_one_letter_code
_entity_poly.pdbx_strand_id
1 'polypeptide(L)'
;MKFLGTGAGEGIPNPFCTCRICQNARKVKGKEIRTRSSFMLSDKVIIDMGPDFFAQAILYDVDFSQIEHVIFTHMHDDHIDYSIIWERFVKEGREGGKPMNLYFVGDAYDYINNFYLTSPLTEGREEYLTSENVVLHKLEFGREYAIDEFTVKPLKASHSTAFEKNGANFLINRDGEKLYYACDTGYFTDSAFRALAGERLDLLICECTFPTTEHVVQKDSGHMDINMCVKTLDRLFVTSAITPETKIYLSHISPTGMTHKELAEYMKGLDRKYKVHVAYDGLEAQAMKTKCIIFDKDGTLMDYKTFWIPAARSAVEYVLREVGGDMSLTDKMLDAIGMNDGILGILCYGTYGEMAEMFMGVLEQAGINISLRRLTELTRRAFIYGSERGKIVPACDDLPQMLAKFKKNGIMLVVATTDGPTITEKCLKQLGIYEYFDRIYTDDGVHPPKPNAYYIYDLRAETGLAPDEMVMVGDTETDTEFAENGSVKCIGIASDEADKAVLSRSAFCVIDNISQLSTVLE
;
A
#
# COMPACT_ATOMS: atom_id res chain seq x y z
N MET A 1 -0.34 -6.31 -8.03
CA MET A 1 0.73 -7.34 -8.02
C MET A 1 0.99 -7.74 -6.58
N LYS A 2 1.18 -9.02 -6.30
CA LYS A 2 1.28 -9.56 -4.93
C LYS A 2 2.39 -10.62 -4.84
N PHE A 3 3.23 -10.54 -3.80
CA PHE A 3 4.19 -11.59 -3.46
C PHE A 3 3.47 -12.68 -2.68
N LEU A 4 3.21 -13.83 -3.30
CA LEU A 4 2.60 -14.97 -2.60
C LEU A 4 3.62 -15.75 -1.79
N GLY A 5 4.86 -15.81 -2.28
CA GLY A 5 5.98 -16.35 -1.56
C GLY A 5 7.27 -15.63 -1.90
N THR A 6 8.16 -15.53 -0.91
CA THR A 6 9.42 -14.77 -1.00
C THR A 6 10.63 -15.54 -0.49
N GLY A 7 10.45 -16.81 -0.16
CA GLY A 7 11.51 -17.72 0.28
C GLY A 7 12.17 -18.43 -0.90
N ALA A 8 13.40 -18.88 -0.67
CA ALA A 8 14.06 -19.86 -1.53
C ALA A 8 13.44 -21.26 -1.36
N GLY A 9 13.92 -22.25 -2.11
CA GLY A 9 13.36 -23.61 -2.14
C GLY A 9 13.23 -24.34 -0.79
N GLU A 10 14.00 -23.96 0.23
CA GLU A 10 13.87 -24.55 1.57
C GLU A 10 12.66 -24.03 2.37
N GLY A 11 12.17 -22.83 2.04
CA GLY A 11 11.23 -22.06 2.86
C GLY A 11 11.82 -21.60 4.20
N ILE A 12 11.13 -20.65 4.86
CA ILE A 12 11.48 -20.14 6.19
C ILE A 12 10.23 -20.12 7.07
N PRO A 13 10.19 -20.84 8.21
CA PRO A 13 11.19 -21.80 8.66
C PRO A 13 11.13 -23.09 7.85
N ASN A 14 12.30 -23.66 7.50
CA ASN A 14 12.34 -25.03 7.02
C ASN A 14 11.96 -26.00 8.16
N PRO A 15 11.04 -26.96 7.95
CA PRO A 15 10.52 -27.85 9.01
C PRO A 15 11.59 -28.60 9.80
N PHE A 16 12.68 -28.98 9.14
CA PHE A 16 13.76 -29.78 9.72
C PHE A 16 14.97 -28.96 10.17
N CYS A 17 14.92 -27.63 10.02
CA CYS A 17 16.04 -26.75 10.34
C CYS A 17 15.90 -26.12 11.74
N THR A 18 17.00 -26.10 12.49
CA THR A 18 17.10 -25.48 13.83
C THR A 18 18.02 -24.25 13.86
N CYS A 19 18.43 -23.73 12.70
CA CYS A 19 19.28 -22.53 12.63
C CYS A 19 18.60 -21.30 13.27
N ARG A 20 19.41 -20.28 13.59
CA ARG A 20 18.92 -19.02 14.19
C ARG A 20 17.77 -18.39 13.41
N ILE A 21 17.84 -18.42 12.08
CA ILE A 21 16.83 -17.80 11.21
C ILE A 21 15.49 -18.56 11.29
N CYS A 22 15.52 -19.89 11.16
CA CYS A 22 14.30 -20.70 11.29
C CYS A 22 13.72 -20.65 12.72
N GLN A 23 14.55 -20.61 13.75
CA GLN A 23 14.07 -20.45 15.13
C GLN A 23 13.46 -19.06 15.35
N ASN A 24 14.06 -18.01 14.77
CA ASN A 24 13.50 -16.66 14.77
C ASN A 24 12.12 -16.62 14.09
N ALA A 25 12.00 -17.18 12.89
CA ALA A 25 10.74 -17.22 12.15
C ALA A 25 9.62 -17.93 12.91
N ARG A 26 9.91 -19.07 13.56
CA ARG A 26 8.95 -19.78 14.43
C ARG A 26 8.47 -18.92 15.61
N LYS A 27 9.38 -18.14 16.19
CA LYS A 27 9.11 -17.30 17.36
C LYS A 27 8.39 -16.00 17.01
N VAL A 28 8.89 -15.28 16.01
CA VAL A 28 8.46 -13.92 15.64
C VAL A 28 7.28 -13.94 14.68
N LYS A 29 7.24 -14.91 13.76
CA LYS A 29 6.21 -15.05 12.71
C LYS A 29 6.16 -13.80 11.81
N GLY A 30 5.02 -13.55 11.17
CA GLY A 30 4.84 -12.41 10.27
C GLY A 30 5.84 -12.45 9.10
N LYS A 31 6.54 -11.33 8.86
CA LYS A 31 7.50 -11.16 7.75
C LYS A 31 8.71 -12.09 7.78
N GLU A 32 8.93 -12.79 8.91
CA GLU A 32 9.99 -13.78 9.05
C GLU A 32 9.59 -15.16 8.48
N ILE A 33 8.29 -15.40 8.29
CA ILE A 33 7.80 -16.60 7.60
C ILE A 33 7.77 -16.33 6.09
N ARG A 34 8.32 -17.27 5.32
CA ARG A 34 8.43 -17.22 3.87
C ARG A 34 8.17 -18.60 3.28
N THR A 35 7.12 -18.70 2.48
CA THR A 35 6.84 -19.78 1.54
C THR A 35 7.68 -19.62 0.28
N ARG A 36 7.74 -20.66 -0.56
CA ARG A 36 8.55 -20.67 -1.79
C ARG A 36 8.11 -19.61 -2.78
N SER A 37 9.08 -19.09 -3.53
CA SER A 37 8.90 -17.95 -4.42
C SER A 37 7.71 -18.13 -5.37
N SER A 38 6.78 -17.18 -5.33
CA SER A 38 5.64 -17.11 -6.25
C SER A 38 5.12 -15.68 -6.29
N PHE A 39 4.82 -15.18 -7.49
CA PHE A 39 4.49 -13.78 -7.69
C PHE A 39 3.29 -13.59 -8.62
N MET A 40 2.26 -12.92 -8.13
CA MET A 40 1.05 -12.62 -8.89
C MET A 40 1.19 -11.26 -9.59
N LEU A 41 1.23 -11.26 -10.91
CA LEU A 41 1.27 -10.05 -11.75
C LEU A 41 -0.09 -9.36 -11.81
N SER A 42 -1.15 -10.14 -11.97
CA SER A 42 -2.55 -9.72 -11.94
C SER A 42 -3.42 -10.88 -11.43
N ASP A 43 -4.73 -10.65 -11.28
CA ASP A 43 -5.66 -11.70 -10.86
C ASP A 43 -5.74 -12.88 -11.84
N LYS A 44 -5.14 -12.74 -13.03
CA LYS A 44 -5.13 -13.75 -14.10
C LYS A 44 -3.76 -14.31 -14.41
N VAL A 45 -2.68 -13.63 -14.01
CA VAL A 45 -1.30 -13.93 -14.43
C VAL A 45 -0.40 -14.10 -13.20
N ILE A 46 0.26 -15.25 -13.12
CA ILE A 46 1.19 -15.59 -12.04
C ILE A 46 2.54 -16.07 -12.60
N ILE A 47 3.62 -15.74 -11.92
CA ILE A 47 4.98 -16.24 -12.15
C ILE A 47 5.30 -17.26 -11.05
N ASP A 48 5.68 -18.46 -11.48
CA ASP A 48 5.98 -19.63 -10.67
C ASP A 48 4.83 -20.14 -9.78
N MET A 49 4.44 -21.38 -10.09
CA MET A 49 3.39 -22.23 -9.51
C MET A 49 3.92 -23.32 -8.57
N GLY A 50 4.66 -23.00 -7.51
CA GLY A 50 5.36 -23.99 -6.67
C GLY A 50 4.46 -24.75 -5.67
N PRO A 51 5.00 -25.72 -4.90
CA PRO A 51 4.22 -26.62 -4.02
C PRO A 51 3.38 -25.93 -2.92
N ASP A 52 3.74 -24.69 -2.57
CA ASP A 52 3.05 -23.93 -1.53
C ASP A 52 1.77 -23.24 -2.06
N PHE A 53 1.46 -23.32 -3.37
CA PHE A 53 0.40 -22.54 -4.00
C PHE A 53 -0.97 -22.67 -3.32
N PHE A 54 -1.38 -23.90 -2.98
CA PHE A 54 -2.65 -24.14 -2.29
C PHE A 54 -2.71 -23.40 -0.94
N ALA A 55 -1.63 -23.45 -0.16
CA ALA A 55 -1.56 -22.75 1.12
C ALA A 55 -1.49 -21.23 0.91
N GLN A 56 -0.74 -20.76 -0.08
CA GLN A 56 -0.63 -19.35 -0.44
C GLN A 56 -1.98 -18.75 -0.84
N ALA A 57 -2.81 -19.49 -1.59
CA ALA A 57 -4.17 -19.07 -1.94
C ALA A 57 -5.02 -18.78 -0.70
N ILE A 58 -4.98 -19.68 0.29
CA ILE A 58 -5.73 -19.54 1.54
C ILE A 58 -5.15 -18.41 2.41
N LEU A 59 -3.82 -18.35 2.55
CA LEU A 59 -3.16 -17.39 3.44
C LEU A 59 -3.29 -15.95 2.96
N TYR A 60 -3.37 -15.73 1.65
CA TYR A 60 -3.35 -14.39 1.04
C TYR A 60 -4.62 -14.04 0.28
N ASP A 61 -5.69 -14.80 0.53
CA ASP A 61 -7.04 -14.62 -0.01
C ASP A 61 -7.03 -14.42 -1.53
N VAL A 62 -6.47 -15.40 -2.24
CA VAL A 62 -6.34 -15.37 -3.70
C VAL A 62 -7.29 -16.38 -4.33
N ASP A 63 -8.16 -15.89 -5.21
CA ASP A 63 -9.02 -16.72 -6.04
C ASP A 63 -8.27 -17.25 -7.26
N PHE A 64 -7.65 -18.42 -7.12
CA PHE A 64 -7.01 -19.12 -8.24
C PHE A 64 -7.99 -19.62 -9.32
N SER A 65 -9.30 -19.52 -9.13
CA SER A 65 -10.25 -19.81 -10.20
C SER A 65 -10.16 -18.81 -11.35
N GLN A 66 -9.65 -17.59 -11.11
CA GLN A 66 -9.44 -16.54 -12.10
C GLN A 66 -8.14 -16.66 -12.89
N ILE A 67 -7.19 -17.49 -12.44
CA ILE A 67 -5.88 -17.61 -13.09
C ILE A 67 -6.02 -18.26 -14.48
N GLU A 68 -5.63 -17.52 -15.51
CA GLU A 68 -5.65 -17.94 -16.92
C GLU A 68 -4.22 -18.23 -17.44
N HIS A 69 -3.19 -17.66 -16.79
CA HIS A 69 -1.82 -17.66 -17.27
C HIS A 69 -0.80 -17.91 -16.15
N VAL A 70 0.06 -18.90 -16.33
CA VAL A 70 1.16 -19.24 -15.42
C VAL A 70 2.46 -19.24 -16.20
N ILE A 71 3.41 -18.41 -15.79
CA ILE A 71 4.72 -18.29 -16.43
C ILE A 71 5.77 -18.92 -15.51
N PHE A 72 6.49 -19.93 -15.99
CA PHE A 72 7.53 -20.59 -15.21
C PHE A 72 8.92 -20.06 -15.55
N THR A 73 9.70 -19.74 -14.52
CA THR A 73 11.09 -19.32 -14.64
C THR A 73 12.00 -20.48 -15.05
N HIS A 74 11.88 -21.63 -14.40
CA HIS A 74 12.70 -22.84 -14.62
C HIS A 74 12.10 -24.08 -13.94
N MET A 75 12.72 -25.25 -14.15
CA MET A 75 12.22 -26.56 -13.73
C MET A 75 12.78 -27.09 -12.39
N HIS A 76 12.89 -26.26 -11.35
CA HIS A 76 13.10 -26.76 -9.99
C HIS A 76 11.77 -27.00 -9.25
N ASP A 77 11.78 -27.94 -8.31
CA ASP A 77 10.61 -28.44 -7.61
C ASP A 77 9.91 -27.40 -6.72
N ASP A 78 10.60 -26.32 -6.36
CA ASP A 78 10.05 -25.20 -5.64
C ASP A 78 9.34 -24.15 -6.51
N HIS A 79 9.50 -24.19 -7.83
CA HIS A 79 8.85 -23.27 -8.78
C HIS A 79 7.70 -23.90 -9.57
N ILE A 80 7.68 -25.23 -9.70
CA ILE A 80 6.64 -25.97 -10.40
C ILE A 80 6.08 -27.13 -9.57
N ASP A 81 4.76 -27.09 -9.36
CA ASP A 81 3.98 -28.24 -8.94
C ASP A 81 3.22 -28.83 -10.14
N TYR A 82 3.61 -30.03 -10.56
CA TYR A 82 2.99 -30.73 -11.69
C TYR A 82 1.55 -31.20 -11.41
N SER A 83 1.10 -31.19 -10.15
CA SER A 83 -0.27 -31.52 -9.77
C SER A 83 -1.27 -30.43 -10.15
N ILE A 84 -0.82 -29.22 -10.47
CA ILE A 84 -1.71 -28.09 -10.74
C ILE A 84 -2.67 -28.31 -11.92
N ILE A 85 -2.24 -29.09 -12.93
CA ILE A 85 -3.09 -29.52 -14.05
C ILE A 85 -4.27 -30.36 -13.55
N TRP A 86 -4.03 -31.20 -12.55
CA TRP A 86 -5.05 -32.04 -11.93
C TRP A 86 -5.94 -31.23 -10.99
N GLU A 87 -5.40 -30.36 -10.15
CA GLU A 87 -6.22 -29.52 -9.26
C GLU A 87 -7.19 -28.62 -10.03
N ARG A 88 -6.79 -28.21 -11.24
CA ARG A 88 -7.66 -27.49 -12.17
C ARG A 88 -8.94 -28.26 -12.56
N PHE A 89 -8.98 -29.58 -12.40
CA PHE A 89 -10.13 -30.44 -12.72
C PHE A 89 -11.35 -30.16 -11.85
N VAL A 90 -11.20 -29.60 -10.64
CA VAL A 90 -12.32 -29.27 -9.76
C VAL A 90 -13.13 -28.12 -10.41
N LYS A 91 -14.12 -28.50 -11.22
CA LYS A 91 -14.73 -27.69 -12.29
C LYS A 91 -15.91 -26.79 -11.84
N GLU A 92 -16.36 -26.89 -10.60
CA GLU A 92 -17.59 -26.22 -10.16
C GLU A 92 -17.45 -24.69 -10.21
N GLY A 93 -18.38 -24.01 -10.90
CA GLY A 93 -18.42 -22.54 -10.95
C GLY A 93 -17.60 -21.85 -12.06
N ARG A 94 -16.88 -22.59 -12.93
CA ARG A 94 -16.20 -21.98 -14.09
C ARG A 94 -17.14 -21.76 -15.27
N GLU A 95 -17.90 -20.68 -15.22
CA GLU A 95 -18.62 -20.16 -16.38
C GLU A 95 -17.62 -19.56 -17.39
N GLY A 96 -17.53 -20.10 -18.62
CA GLY A 96 -16.81 -19.44 -19.73
C GLY A 96 -15.64 -20.19 -20.40
N GLY A 97 -15.23 -21.37 -19.93
CA GLY A 97 -14.47 -22.33 -20.76
C GLY A 97 -13.09 -21.91 -21.30
N LYS A 98 -12.40 -20.94 -20.68
CA LYS A 98 -11.05 -20.55 -21.12
C LYS A 98 -9.96 -21.51 -20.62
N PRO A 99 -8.94 -21.82 -21.45
CA PRO A 99 -7.84 -22.67 -21.02
C PRO A 99 -6.90 -21.96 -20.04
N MET A 100 -6.21 -22.72 -19.20
CA MET A 100 -5.05 -22.26 -18.44
C MET A 100 -3.81 -22.48 -19.29
N ASN A 101 -3.06 -21.42 -19.45
CA ASN A 101 -1.90 -21.37 -20.32
C ASN A 101 -0.65 -21.44 -19.45
N LEU A 102 0.14 -22.48 -19.64
CA LEU A 102 1.39 -22.70 -18.92
C LEU A 102 2.55 -22.39 -19.86
N TYR A 103 3.34 -21.37 -19.53
CA TYR A 103 4.43 -20.88 -20.36
C TYR A 103 5.78 -21.35 -19.82
N PHE A 104 6.57 -21.97 -20.68
CA PHE A 104 7.90 -22.50 -20.37
C PHE A 104 8.92 -21.96 -21.35
N VAL A 105 10.13 -21.66 -20.88
CA VAL A 105 11.17 -21.01 -21.69
C VAL A 105 12.18 -22.04 -22.18
N GLY A 106 12.43 -22.10 -23.49
CA GLY A 106 13.47 -22.94 -24.06
C GLY A 106 13.31 -24.43 -23.71
N ASP A 107 14.36 -25.03 -23.13
CA ASP A 107 14.44 -26.47 -22.88
C ASP A 107 13.44 -26.96 -21.81
N ALA A 108 12.98 -26.08 -20.90
CA ALA A 108 11.92 -26.42 -19.92
C ALA A 108 10.67 -26.99 -20.61
N TYR A 109 10.27 -26.37 -21.72
CA TYR A 109 9.09 -26.80 -22.47
C TYR A 109 9.23 -28.23 -22.96
N ASP A 110 10.38 -28.57 -23.56
CA ASP A 110 10.59 -29.89 -24.14
C ASP A 110 10.59 -30.95 -23.03
N TYR A 111 11.17 -30.63 -21.87
CA TYR A 111 11.15 -31.52 -20.72
C TYR A 111 9.75 -31.72 -20.15
N ILE A 112 9.00 -30.66 -19.84
CA ILE A 112 7.68 -30.78 -19.21
C ILE A 112 6.67 -31.45 -20.15
N ASN A 113 6.73 -31.14 -21.45
CA ASN A 113 5.91 -31.80 -22.46
C ASN A 113 6.18 -33.30 -22.50
N ASN A 114 7.45 -33.71 -22.50
CA ASN A 114 7.80 -35.14 -22.47
C ASN A 114 7.43 -35.81 -21.15
N PHE A 115 7.63 -35.12 -20.01
CA PHE A 115 7.28 -35.63 -18.68
C PHE A 115 5.80 -35.98 -18.61
N TYR A 116 4.91 -35.07 -19.00
CA TYR A 116 3.46 -35.36 -18.98
C TYR A 116 3.05 -36.50 -19.90
N LEU A 117 3.68 -36.62 -21.08
CA LEU A 117 3.32 -37.64 -22.07
C LEU A 117 3.87 -39.04 -21.74
N THR A 118 4.91 -39.15 -20.91
CA THR A 118 5.67 -40.41 -20.77
C THR A 118 5.89 -40.86 -19.33
N SER A 119 5.67 -40.00 -18.34
CA SER A 119 5.91 -40.33 -16.94
C SER A 119 4.76 -41.18 -16.38
N PRO A 120 5.05 -42.29 -15.67
CA PRO A 120 4.04 -43.02 -14.92
C PRO A 120 3.32 -42.17 -13.85
N LEU A 121 3.93 -41.06 -13.41
CA LEU A 121 3.31 -40.13 -12.45
C LEU A 121 2.18 -39.31 -13.06
N THR A 122 2.15 -39.21 -14.39
CA THR A 122 1.18 -38.42 -15.15
C THR A 122 0.36 -39.29 -16.10
N GLU A 123 0.44 -40.61 -16.00
CA GLU A 123 -0.35 -41.54 -16.81
C GLU A 123 -1.85 -41.26 -16.67
N GLY A 124 -2.54 -41.09 -17.80
CA GLY A 124 -3.95 -40.72 -17.86
C GLY A 124 -4.22 -39.23 -17.62
N ARG A 125 -3.19 -38.40 -17.41
CA ARG A 125 -3.35 -36.93 -17.26
C ARG A 125 -3.12 -36.17 -18.55
N GLU A 126 -2.53 -36.80 -19.57
CA GLU A 126 -2.35 -36.24 -20.90
C GLU A 126 -3.68 -35.80 -21.54
N GLU A 127 -4.81 -36.41 -21.15
CA GLU A 127 -6.15 -36.01 -21.61
C GLU A 127 -6.55 -34.59 -21.19
N TYR A 128 -5.89 -34.02 -20.18
CA TYR A 128 -6.15 -32.65 -19.71
C TYR A 128 -5.41 -31.60 -20.55
N LEU A 129 -4.43 -31.99 -21.35
CA LEU A 129 -3.68 -31.11 -22.24
C LEU A 129 -4.46 -30.87 -23.54
N THR A 130 -5.49 -30.03 -23.46
CA THR A 130 -6.35 -29.66 -24.58
C THR A 130 -6.43 -28.16 -24.77
N SER A 131 -6.82 -27.72 -25.97
CA SER A 131 -7.05 -26.31 -26.28
C SER A 131 -8.14 -25.64 -25.43
N GLU A 132 -8.99 -26.43 -24.76
CA GLU A 132 -10.09 -25.94 -23.92
C GLU A 132 -9.77 -26.04 -22.42
N ASN A 133 -8.72 -26.78 -22.04
CA ASN A 133 -8.35 -26.99 -20.64
C ASN A 133 -6.95 -26.47 -20.33
N VAL A 134 -5.88 -27.25 -20.55
CA VAL A 134 -4.51 -26.79 -20.26
C VAL A 134 -3.69 -26.77 -21.54
N VAL A 135 -3.09 -25.61 -21.83
CA VAL A 135 -2.26 -25.41 -23.01
C VAL A 135 -0.84 -25.10 -22.58
N LEU A 136 0.12 -25.90 -23.06
CA LEU A 136 1.55 -25.65 -22.85
C LEU A 136 2.06 -24.74 -23.97
N HIS A 137 2.83 -23.72 -23.62
CA HIS A 137 3.40 -22.74 -24.54
C HIS A 137 4.92 -22.70 -24.41
N LYS A 138 5.63 -22.75 -25.53
CA LYS A 138 7.09 -22.57 -25.58
C LYS A 138 7.44 -21.11 -25.85
N LEU A 139 8.20 -20.51 -24.94
CA LEU A 139 8.79 -19.18 -25.09
C LEU A 139 10.28 -19.29 -25.46
N GLU A 140 10.79 -18.27 -26.14
CA GLU A 140 12.19 -18.16 -26.57
C GLU A 140 12.87 -16.97 -25.89
N PHE A 141 14.12 -17.14 -25.47
CA PHE A 141 14.90 -16.05 -24.88
C PHE A 141 15.09 -14.89 -25.86
N GLY A 142 14.84 -13.67 -25.37
CA GLY A 142 15.01 -12.42 -26.10
C GLY A 142 13.84 -12.03 -27.01
N ARG A 143 12.84 -12.90 -27.15
CA ARG A 143 11.62 -12.63 -27.92
C ARG A 143 10.51 -12.11 -27.01
N GLU A 144 9.70 -11.19 -27.54
CA GLU A 144 8.55 -10.62 -26.84
C GLU A 144 7.27 -11.38 -27.17
N TYR A 145 6.43 -11.53 -26.16
CA TYR A 145 5.15 -12.25 -26.21
C TYR A 145 4.08 -11.42 -25.52
N ALA A 146 2.88 -11.36 -26.11
CA ALA A 146 1.71 -10.81 -25.44
C ALA A 146 1.05 -11.90 -24.58
N ILE A 147 0.91 -11.66 -23.28
CA ILE A 147 0.27 -12.54 -22.31
C ILE A 147 -0.69 -11.69 -21.48
N ASP A 148 -2.00 -11.88 -21.69
CA ASP A 148 -3.06 -11.00 -21.16
C ASP A 148 -2.77 -9.51 -21.41
N GLU A 149 -2.73 -8.66 -20.37
CA GLU A 149 -2.39 -7.25 -20.50
C GLU A 149 -0.88 -6.94 -20.58
N PHE A 150 0.00 -7.95 -20.60
CA PHE A 150 1.43 -7.79 -20.49
C PHE A 150 2.17 -8.11 -21.80
N THR A 151 3.23 -7.35 -22.07
CA THR A 151 4.30 -7.78 -22.98
C THR A 151 5.44 -8.37 -22.17
N VAL A 152 5.72 -9.66 -22.36
CA VAL A 152 6.71 -10.44 -21.60
C VAL A 152 7.88 -10.82 -22.50
N LYS A 153 9.10 -10.53 -22.03
CA LYS A 153 10.36 -10.87 -22.70
C LYS A 153 11.25 -11.70 -21.77
N PRO A 154 11.40 -13.01 -22.02
CA PRO A 154 12.31 -13.84 -21.24
C PRO A 154 13.77 -13.49 -21.52
N LEU A 155 14.55 -13.23 -20.48
CA LEU A 155 15.98 -13.03 -20.50
C LEU A 155 16.67 -14.17 -19.74
N LYS A 156 17.93 -14.46 -20.11
CA LYS A 156 18.68 -15.57 -19.52
C LYS A 156 19.12 -15.23 -18.09
N ALA A 157 18.69 -16.08 -17.16
CA ALA A 157 19.19 -16.11 -15.80
C ALA A 157 20.55 -16.83 -15.72
N SER A 158 21.43 -16.46 -14.78
CA SER A 158 22.67 -17.22 -14.50
C SER A 158 22.41 -18.36 -13.51
N HIS A 159 21.42 -19.20 -13.86
CA HIS A 159 21.00 -20.35 -13.07
C HIS A 159 20.77 -21.53 -13.99
N SER A 160 21.28 -22.71 -13.63
CA SER A 160 21.18 -23.92 -14.45
C SER A 160 20.51 -25.01 -13.65
N THR A 161 19.60 -25.74 -14.28
CA THR A 161 18.93 -26.90 -13.70
C THR A 161 19.54 -28.19 -14.25
N ALA A 162 19.02 -29.34 -13.83
CA ALA A 162 19.37 -30.62 -14.45
C ALA A 162 18.94 -30.71 -15.93
N PHE A 163 17.97 -29.89 -16.36
CA PHE A 163 17.34 -29.97 -17.67
C PHE A 163 17.63 -28.76 -18.56
N GLU A 164 18.05 -27.64 -17.96
CA GLU A 164 18.17 -26.36 -18.64
C GLU A 164 19.50 -25.69 -18.32
N LYS A 165 20.16 -25.16 -19.35
CA LYS A 165 21.42 -24.43 -19.18
C LYS A 165 21.23 -23.06 -18.49
N ASN A 166 20.07 -22.44 -18.71
CA ASN A 166 19.72 -21.13 -18.19
C ASN A 166 18.24 -21.13 -17.81
N GLY A 167 17.91 -20.77 -16.58
CA GLY A 167 16.57 -20.35 -16.21
C GLY A 167 16.19 -19.00 -16.85
N ALA A 168 14.97 -18.55 -16.59
CA ALA A 168 14.44 -17.31 -17.13
C ALA A 168 14.16 -16.25 -16.08
N ASN A 169 14.47 -15.01 -16.44
CA ASN A 169 14.00 -13.80 -15.80
C ASN A 169 13.17 -13.01 -16.81
N PHE A 170 12.25 -12.17 -16.36
CA PHE A 170 11.25 -11.58 -17.26
C PHE A 170 11.31 -10.06 -17.22
N LEU A 171 11.58 -9.45 -18.38
CA LEU A 171 11.28 -8.04 -18.62
C LEU A 171 9.83 -7.95 -19.08
N ILE A 172 9.02 -7.26 -18.29
CA ILE A 172 7.57 -7.21 -18.41
C ILE A 172 7.17 -5.75 -18.58
N ASN A 173 6.28 -5.48 -19.52
CA ASN A 173 5.73 -4.16 -19.75
C ASN A 173 4.19 -4.23 -19.71
N ARG A 174 3.57 -3.31 -18.97
CA ARG A 174 2.13 -3.05 -18.97
C ARG A 174 1.91 -1.56 -19.18
N ASP A 175 1.33 -1.17 -20.31
CA ASP A 175 0.99 0.23 -20.63
C ASP A 175 2.15 1.24 -20.45
N GLY A 176 3.39 0.80 -20.67
CA GLY A 176 4.59 1.61 -20.50
C GLY A 176 5.29 1.47 -19.14
N GLU A 177 4.62 0.89 -18.14
CA GLU A 177 5.23 0.54 -16.85
C GLU A 177 6.08 -0.72 -17.01
N LYS A 178 7.35 -0.64 -16.64
CA LYS A 178 8.34 -1.70 -16.84
C LYS A 178 8.74 -2.35 -15.52
N LEU A 179 8.52 -3.65 -15.46
CA LEU A 179 8.93 -4.55 -14.39
C LEU A 179 10.06 -5.46 -14.90
N TYR A 180 11.08 -5.69 -14.07
CA TYR A 180 11.97 -6.83 -14.25
C TYR A 180 11.86 -7.79 -13.06
N TYR A 181 11.45 -9.04 -13.32
CA TYR A 181 11.39 -10.11 -12.33
C TYR A 181 12.61 -11.03 -12.49
N ALA A 182 13.48 -11.03 -11.48
CA ALA A 182 14.82 -11.61 -11.52
C ALA A 182 15.20 -12.35 -10.23
N CYS A 183 14.39 -13.35 -9.88
CA CYS A 183 14.77 -14.38 -8.92
C CYS A 183 15.65 -15.47 -9.61
N ASP A 184 16.34 -16.30 -8.84
CA ASP A 184 17.06 -17.48 -9.34
C ASP A 184 18.00 -17.24 -10.53
N THR A 185 19.01 -16.39 -10.34
CA THR A 185 19.80 -15.87 -11.46
C THR A 185 21.26 -15.57 -11.16
N GLY A 186 21.73 -15.62 -9.92
CA GLY A 186 23.12 -15.24 -9.60
C GLY A 186 23.49 -13.85 -10.15
N TYR A 187 24.77 -13.62 -10.47
CA TYR A 187 25.14 -12.38 -11.16
C TYR A 187 24.55 -12.36 -12.57
N PHE A 188 23.85 -11.27 -12.92
CA PHE A 188 23.14 -11.20 -14.19
C PHE A 188 24.09 -11.43 -15.38
N THR A 189 23.59 -12.13 -16.39
CA THR A 189 24.34 -12.36 -17.62
C THR A 189 24.62 -11.05 -18.36
N ASP A 190 25.72 -10.97 -19.12
CA ASP A 190 26.01 -9.78 -19.94
C ASP A 190 24.94 -9.53 -21.00
N SER A 191 24.20 -10.57 -21.43
CA SER A 191 23.00 -10.39 -22.26
C SER A 191 21.87 -9.70 -21.51
N ALA A 192 21.62 -10.05 -20.25
CA ALA A 192 20.59 -9.41 -19.44
C ALA A 192 20.95 -7.95 -19.16
N PHE A 193 22.20 -7.65 -18.74
CA PHE A 193 22.65 -6.27 -18.55
C PHE A 193 22.50 -5.42 -19.81
N ARG A 194 22.84 -5.96 -20.99
CA ARG A 194 22.67 -5.23 -22.26
C ARG A 194 21.20 -5.01 -22.63
N ALA A 195 20.33 -5.98 -22.34
CA ALA A 195 18.90 -5.86 -22.62
C ALA A 195 18.19 -4.87 -21.69
N LEU A 196 18.72 -4.67 -20.46
CA LEU A 196 18.14 -3.76 -19.46
C LEU A 196 18.71 -2.34 -19.50
N ALA A 197 19.87 -2.14 -20.15
CA ALA A 197 20.56 -0.86 -20.15
C ALA A 197 19.64 0.25 -20.71
N GLY A 198 19.41 1.29 -19.91
CA GLY A 198 18.56 2.42 -20.26
C GLY A 198 17.05 2.16 -20.23
N GLU A 199 16.60 0.97 -19.82
CA GLU A 199 15.17 0.65 -19.78
C GLU A 199 14.39 1.51 -18.79
N ARG A 200 15.05 1.99 -17.72
CA ARG A 200 14.44 2.77 -16.61
C ARG A 200 13.23 2.06 -16.03
N LEU A 201 13.49 0.94 -15.36
CA LEU A 201 12.46 0.12 -14.73
C LEU A 201 11.69 0.92 -13.66
N ASP A 202 10.38 0.73 -13.62
CA ASP A 202 9.53 1.23 -12.55
C ASP A 202 9.59 0.29 -11.33
N LEU A 203 9.70 -1.02 -11.60
CA LEU A 203 9.76 -2.06 -10.60
C LEU A 203 10.88 -3.07 -10.93
N LEU A 204 11.69 -3.40 -9.93
CA LEU A 204 12.67 -4.48 -9.97
C LEU A 204 12.40 -5.43 -8.81
N ILE A 205 12.14 -6.69 -9.14
CA ILE A 205 12.13 -7.79 -8.17
C ILE A 205 13.41 -8.58 -8.40
N CYS A 206 14.29 -8.61 -7.41
CA CYS A 206 15.62 -9.20 -7.51
C CYS A 206 15.83 -10.21 -6.38
N GLU A 207 16.63 -11.26 -6.58
CA GLU A 207 16.99 -12.14 -5.48
C GLU A 207 18.06 -11.55 -4.56
N CYS A 208 18.06 -12.01 -3.31
CA CYS A 208 19.21 -11.99 -2.43
C CYS A 208 19.17 -13.28 -1.59
N THR A 209 19.33 -14.41 -2.28
CA THR A 209 19.12 -15.75 -1.70
C THR A 209 19.93 -15.99 -0.44
N PHE A 210 21.17 -15.51 -0.40
CA PHE A 210 22.01 -15.64 0.78
C PHE A 210 22.27 -14.26 1.40
N PRO A 211 21.41 -13.78 2.32
CA PRO A 211 21.57 -12.46 2.95
C PRO A 211 22.64 -12.49 4.03
N THR A 212 23.87 -12.77 3.63
CA THR A 212 25.06 -12.83 4.48
C THR A 212 26.23 -12.12 3.80
N THR A 213 27.06 -11.46 4.61
CA THR A 213 28.31 -10.84 4.16
C THR A 213 29.46 -11.84 4.07
N GLU A 214 29.29 -13.03 4.64
CA GLU A 214 30.23 -14.14 4.48
C GLU A 214 30.11 -14.70 3.07
N HIS A 215 31.24 -15.00 2.43
CA HIS A 215 31.23 -15.61 1.09
C HIS A 215 30.67 -17.04 1.17
N VAL A 216 29.40 -17.19 0.78
CA VAL A 216 28.73 -18.50 0.69
C VAL A 216 28.82 -19.10 -0.71
N VAL A 217 28.97 -18.27 -1.74
CA VAL A 217 28.96 -18.74 -3.14
C VAL A 217 30.38 -18.86 -3.69
N GLN A 218 30.77 -20.06 -4.15
CA GLN A 218 32.11 -20.32 -4.72
C GLN A 218 32.26 -19.87 -6.19
N LYS A 219 31.16 -19.50 -6.88
CA LYS A 219 31.13 -19.08 -8.29
C LYS A 219 30.04 -18.03 -8.52
N ASP A 220 30.20 -17.16 -9.51
CA ASP A 220 29.25 -16.11 -9.88
C ASP A 220 27.89 -16.63 -10.46
N SER A 221 27.46 -17.84 -10.12
CA SER A 221 26.35 -18.56 -10.75
C SER A 221 25.42 -19.21 -9.72
N GLY A 222 24.13 -19.28 -10.03
CA GLY A 222 23.08 -19.93 -9.26
C GLY A 222 22.27 -18.92 -8.46
N HIS A 223 22.89 -18.32 -7.44
CA HIS A 223 22.22 -17.40 -6.53
C HIS A 223 23.16 -16.30 -6.03
N MET A 224 22.61 -15.19 -5.57
CA MET A 224 23.38 -14.05 -5.05
C MET A 224 23.48 -14.07 -3.53
N ASP A 225 24.70 -13.81 -3.04
CA ASP A 225 24.90 -13.27 -1.71
C ASP A 225 24.65 -11.75 -1.68
N ILE A 226 24.70 -11.15 -0.49
CA ILE A 226 24.42 -9.73 -0.31
C ILE A 226 25.38 -8.83 -1.09
N ASN A 227 26.65 -9.22 -1.21
CA ASN A 227 27.67 -8.44 -1.90
C ASN A 227 27.45 -8.47 -3.41
N MET A 228 27.13 -9.65 -3.94
CA MET A 228 26.80 -9.84 -5.34
C MET A 228 25.49 -9.13 -5.71
N CYS A 229 24.46 -9.19 -4.85
CA CYS A 229 23.21 -8.45 -5.01
C CYS A 229 23.48 -6.94 -5.14
N VAL A 230 24.21 -6.34 -4.18
CA VAL A 230 24.54 -4.91 -4.23
C VAL A 230 25.35 -4.56 -5.48
N LYS A 231 26.33 -5.39 -5.87
CA LYS A 231 27.12 -5.19 -7.09
C LYS A 231 26.25 -5.26 -8.36
N THR A 232 25.25 -6.13 -8.40
CA THR A 232 24.28 -6.22 -9.51
C THR A 232 23.45 -4.93 -9.60
N LEU A 233 22.88 -4.48 -8.47
CA LEU A 233 22.11 -3.24 -8.41
C LEU A 233 22.95 -2.00 -8.80
N ASP A 234 24.19 -1.92 -8.31
CA ASP A 234 25.13 -0.83 -8.68
C ASP A 234 25.37 -0.79 -10.19
N ARG A 235 25.54 -1.95 -10.85
CA ARG A 235 25.71 -2.02 -12.32
C ARG A 235 24.42 -1.66 -13.06
N LEU A 236 23.25 -2.08 -12.59
CA LEU A 236 21.97 -1.66 -13.16
C LEU A 236 21.78 -0.14 -13.06
N PHE A 237 22.18 0.47 -11.95
CA PHE A 237 22.08 1.91 -11.75
C PHE A 237 23.03 2.68 -12.69
N VAL A 238 24.30 2.25 -12.79
CA VAL A 238 25.29 2.86 -13.71
C VAL A 238 24.84 2.75 -15.17
N THR A 239 24.17 1.65 -15.54
CA THR A 239 23.63 1.45 -16.90
C THR A 239 22.26 2.11 -17.12
N SER A 240 21.75 2.87 -16.14
CA SER A 240 20.44 3.51 -16.17
C SER A 240 19.27 2.54 -16.39
N ALA A 241 19.46 1.26 -16.08
CA ALA A 241 18.39 0.27 -16.04
C ALA A 241 17.46 0.55 -14.85
N ILE A 242 18.02 0.95 -13.71
CA ILE A 242 17.27 1.45 -12.55
C ILE A 242 17.64 2.90 -12.25
N THR A 243 16.74 3.63 -11.61
CA THR A 243 16.88 5.03 -11.21
C THR A 243 16.58 5.18 -9.71
N PRO A 244 16.76 6.38 -9.10
CA PRO A 244 16.33 6.63 -7.72
C PRO A 244 14.84 6.36 -7.48
N GLU A 245 14.02 6.46 -8.52
CA GLU A 245 12.56 6.27 -8.49
C GLU A 245 12.13 4.81 -8.70
N THR A 246 13.03 3.93 -9.18
CA THR A 246 12.72 2.50 -9.34
C THR A 246 12.43 1.88 -7.98
N LYS A 247 11.28 1.20 -7.86
CA LYS A 247 10.95 0.39 -6.68
C LYS A 247 11.71 -0.92 -6.75
N ILE A 248 12.56 -1.20 -5.78
CA ILE A 248 13.39 -2.42 -5.77
C ILE A 248 12.98 -3.28 -4.59
N TYR A 249 12.59 -4.53 -4.86
CA TYR A 249 12.24 -5.51 -3.85
C TYR A 249 13.15 -6.74 -3.92
N LEU A 250 13.72 -7.12 -2.78
CA LEU A 250 14.45 -8.36 -2.64
C LEU A 250 13.52 -9.51 -2.26
N SER A 251 13.57 -10.59 -3.03
CA SER A 251 12.80 -11.83 -2.82
C SER A 251 13.73 -13.05 -2.90
N HIS A 252 13.13 -14.24 -2.93
CA HIS A 252 13.80 -15.54 -3.00
C HIS A 252 14.91 -15.66 -1.94
N ILE A 253 14.53 -15.68 -0.65
CA ILE A 253 15.46 -15.59 0.49
C ILE A 253 15.57 -16.92 1.22
N SER A 254 16.78 -17.44 1.41
CA SER A 254 17.07 -18.66 2.16
C SER A 254 17.25 -18.40 3.67
N PRO A 255 17.14 -19.42 4.54
CA PRO A 255 17.33 -19.27 5.99
C PRO A 255 18.81 -19.14 6.40
N THR A 256 19.56 -18.22 5.80
CA THR A 256 20.99 -17.98 6.02
C THR A 256 21.27 -16.53 6.42
N GLY A 257 22.34 -16.28 7.19
CA GLY A 257 22.81 -14.92 7.51
C GLY A 257 21.88 -14.11 8.41
N MET A 258 21.08 -13.24 7.78
CA MET A 258 20.25 -12.22 8.41
C MET A 258 18.76 -12.62 8.48
N THR A 259 18.06 -12.17 9.52
CA THR A 259 16.59 -12.21 9.58
C THR A 259 15.97 -11.19 8.61
N HIS A 260 14.65 -11.21 8.41
CA HIS A 260 13.97 -10.18 7.61
C HIS A 260 14.30 -8.78 8.14
N LYS A 261 14.18 -8.58 9.45
CA LYS A 261 14.45 -7.29 10.09
C LYS A 261 15.89 -6.84 9.87
N GLU A 262 16.86 -7.73 10.09
CA GLU A 262 18.29 -7.43 9.95
C GLU A 262 18.64 -7.08 8.50
N LEU A 263 18.10 -7.83 7.52
CA LEU A 263 18.33 -7.54 6.10
C LEU A 263 17.71 -6.20 5.67
N ALA A 264 16.51 -5.89 6.16
CA ALA A 264 15.85 -4.61 5.87
C ALA A 264 16.64 -3.42 6.46
N GLU A 265 17.15 -3.56 7.68
CA GLU A 265 18.03 -2.57 8.32
C GLU A 265 19.35 -2.42 7.56
N TYR A 266 19.96 -3.53 7.13
CA TYR A 266 21.17 -3.52 6.30
C TYR A 266 20.95 -2.74 4.99
N MET A 267 19.90 -3.08 4.24
CA MET A 267 19.60 -2.45 2.95
C MET A 267 19.28 -0.97 3.11
N LYS A 268 18.56 -0.59 4.18
CA LYS A 268 18.27 0.82 4.51
C LYS A 268 19.54 1.61 4.88
N GLY A 269 20.54 0.95 5.45
CA GLY A 269 21.81 1.55 5.84
C GLY A 269 22.81 1.76 4.70
N LEU A 270 22.52 1.27 3.49
CA LEU A 270 23.40 1.45 2.34
C LEU A 270 23.41 2.91 1.86
N ASP A 271 24.60 3.50 1.75
CA ASP A 271 24.78 4.79 1.10
C ASP A 271 24.72 4.63 -0.43
N ARG A 272 23.50 4.63 -0.97
CA ARG A 272 23.18 4.52 -2.39
C ARG A 272 22.06 5.48 -2.78
N LYS A 273 22.04 5.84 -4.07
CA LYS A 273 21.02 6.75 -4.64
C LYS A 273 19.68 6.07 -4.93
N TYR A 274 19.63 4.75 -4.86
CA TYR A 274 18.42 3.95 -5.00
C TYR A 274 18.07 3.34 -3.64
N LYS A 275 16.79 3.04 -3.43
CA LYS A 275 16.30 2.41 -2.20
C LYS A 275 15.92 0.96 -2.48
N VAL A 276 16.18 0.09 -1.51
CA VAL A 276 15.92 -1.35 -1.61
C VAL A 276 15.03 -1.77 -0.46
N HIS A 277 13.93 -2.45 -0.78
CA HIS A 277 12.98 -3.03 0.16
C HIS A 277 13.17 -4.54 0.21
N VAL A 278 12.89 -5.14 1.35
CA VAL A 278 12.87 -6.60 1.50
C VAL A 278 11.43 -7.06 1.40
N ALA A 279 11.08 -7.84 0.38
CA ALA A 279 9.75 -8.39 0.23
C ALA A 279 9.43 -9.36 1.38
N TYR A 280 8.15 -9.58 1.62
CA TYR A 280 7.63 -10.61 2.51
C TYR A 280 6.32 -11.13 1.90
N ASP A 281 5.92 -12.33 2.29
CA ASP A 281 4.71 -12.95 1.73
C ASP A 281 3.45 -12.14 2.08
N GLY A 282 2.55 -11.99 1.12
CA GLY A 282 1.37 -11.13 1.18
C GLY A 282 1.64 -9.66 0.88
N LEU A 283 2.89 -9.25 0.64
CA LEU A 283 3.19 -7.87 0.23
C LEU A 283 2.58 -7.58 -1.15
N GLU A 284 1.87 -6.46 -1.26
CA GLU A 284 1.39 -5.95 -2.54
C GLU A 284 2.37 -4.94 -3.10
N ALA A 285 2.99 -5.26 -4.24
CA ALA A 285 3.82 -4.36 -5.02
C ALA A 285 2.93 -3.61 -6.02
N GLN A 286 2.06 -2.74 -5.51
CA GLN A 286 1.49 -1.68 -6.31
C GLN A 286 1.91 -0.36 -5.67
N ALA A 287 2.38 0.58 -6.49
CA ALA A 287 2.13 1.97 -6.13
C ALA A 287 0.63 2.06 -5.87
N MET A 288 0.21 2.54 -4.71
CA MET A 288 -1.17 3.03 -4.63
C MET A 288 -1.30 4.00 -5.79
N LYS A 289 -2.14 3.67 -6.77
CA LYS A 289 -2.41 4.55 -7.90
C LYS A 289 -3.35 5.65 -7.41
N THR A 290 -2.94 6.30 -6.34
CA THR A 290 -3.63 7.41 -5.72
C THR A 290 -3.61 8.54 -6.73
N LYS A 291 -4.74 8.73 -7.39
CA LYS A 291 -4.99 9.85 -8.29
C LYS A 291 -5.69 10.99 -7.57
N CYS A 292 -6.28 10.75 -6.40
CA CYS A 292 -6.90 11.78 -5.57
C CYS A 292 -6.58 11.59 -4.09
N ILE A 293 -6.17 12.66 -3.42
CA ILE A 293 -6.03 12.71 -1.96
C ILE A 293 -7.08 13.70 -1.42
N ILE A 294 -7.93 13.22 -0.52
CA ILE A 294 -8.90 14.01 0.21
C ILE A 294 -8.33 14.26 1.61
N PHE A 295 -8.14 15.51 1.98
CA PHE A 295 -7.62 15.91 3.28
C PHE A 295 -8.74 16.45 4.15
N ASP A 296 -8.76 16.04 5.43
CA ASP A 296 -9.30 16.92 6.46
C ASP A 296 -8.42 18.16 6.63
N LYS A 297 -8.98 19.22 7.21
CA LYS A 297 -8.26 20.47 7.49
C LYS A 297 -7.60 20.47 8.87
N ASP A 298 -8.38 20.32 9.93
CA ASP A 298 -7.89 20.52 11.30
C ASP A 298 -7.21 19.25 11.80
N GLY A 299 -6.10 19.36 12.52
CA GLY A 299 -5.32 18.19 12.94
C GLY A 299 -4.56 17.48 11.81
N THR A 300 -4.96 17.72 10.55
CA THR A 300 -4.37 17.15 9.34
C THR A 300 -3.48 18.14 8.57
N LEU A 301 -4.03 19.25 8.07
CA LEU A 301 -3.28 20.29 7.35
C LEU A 301 -2.80 21.41 8.27
N MET A 302 -3.47 21.61 9.40
CA MET A 302 -3.09 22.60 10.40
C MET A 302 -3.18 22.05 11.81
N ASP A 303 -2.41 22.63 12.72
CA ASP A 303 -2.47 22.26 14.13
C ASP A 303 -3.80 22.71 14.73
N TYR A 304 -4.64 21.72 15.09
CA TYR A 304 -5.95 21.94 15.68
C TYR A 304 -5.87 22.70 17.01
N LYS A 305 -4.93 22.32 17.89
CA LYS A 305 -4.86 22.82 19.28
C LYS A 305 -4.58 24.32 19.34
N THR A 306 -3.66 24.81 18.51
CA THR A 306 -3.24 26.21 18.45
C THR A 306 -4.32 27.14 17.88
N PHE A 307 -5.24 26.59 17.06
CA PHE A 307 -6.36 27.34 16.51
C PHE A 307 -7.61 27.25 17.40
N TRP A 308 -8.10 26.04 17.67
CA TRP A 308 -9.41 25.84 18.27
C TRP A 308 -9.46 26.05 19.79
N ILE A 309 -8.39 25.80 20.54
CA ILE A 309 -8.42 26.01 22.01
C ILE A 309 -8.61 27.50 22.36
N PRO A 310 -7.84 28.46 21.80
CA PRO A 310 -8.09 29.88 22.03
C PRO A 310 -9.45 30.34 21.49
N ALA A 311 -9.87 29.80 20.35
CA ALA A 311 -11.14 30.16 19.72
C ALA A 311 -12.35 29.71 20.55
N ALA A 312 -12.35 28.45 21.01
CA ALA A 312 -13.39 27.88 21.85
C ALA A 312 -13.50 28.62 23.19
N ARG A 313 -12.37 28.93 23.85
CA ARG A 313 -12.39 29.75 25.07
C ARG A 313 -13.02 31.11 24.83
N SER A 314 -12.60 31.81 23.77
CA SER A 314 -13.20 33.10 23.41
C SER A 314 -14.68 33.00 23.05
N ALA A 315 -15.11 31.89 22.44
CA ALA A 315 -16.50 31.64 22.09
C ALA A 315 -17.36 31.40 23.35
N VAL A 316 -16.90 30.54 24.26
CA VAL A 316 -17.58 30.28 25.54
C VAL A 316 -17.72 31.57 26.36
N GLU A 317 -16.65 32.36 26.48
CA GLU A 317 -16.71 33.65 27.17
C GLU A 317 -17.70 34.62 26.50
N TYR A 318 -17.79 34.60 25.17
CA TYR A 318 -18.76 35.40 24.43
C TYR A 318 -20.20 34.95 24.73
N VAL A 319 -20.48 33.64 24.69
CA VAL A 319 -21.79 33.07 25.04
C VAL A 319 -22.18 33.49 26.45
N LEU A 320 -21.28 33.31 27.43
CA LEU A 320 -21.53 33.66 28.83
C LEU A 320 -21.84 35.15 29.00
N ARG A 321 -21.12 36.05 28.32
CA ARG A 321 -21.43 37.50 28.37
C ARG A 321 -22.82 37.82 27.83
N GLU A 322 -23.19 37.22 26.70
CA GLU A 322 -24.47 37.48 26.03
C GLU A 322 -25.68 36.92 26.79
N VAL A 323 -25.50 35.84 27.56
CA VAL A 323 -26.56 35.27 28.41
C VAL A 323 -26.54 35.78 29.85
N GLY A 324 -25.60 36.66 30.20
CA GLY A 324 -25.44 37.17 31.56
C GLY A 324 -24.92 36.13 32.56
N GLY A 325 -24.20 35.11 32.08
CA GLY A 325 -23.61 34.05 32.89
C GLY A 325 -22.27 34.44 33.54
N ASP A 326 -21.94 33.74 34.63
CA ASP A 326 -20.67 33.93 35.34
C ASP A 326 -19.50 33.32 34.53
N MET A 327 -18.41 34.09 34.38
CA MET A 327 -17.18 33.62 33.74
C MET A 327 -16.55 32.41 34.44
N SER A 328 -16.88 32.15 35.70
CA SER A 328 -16.46 30.93 36.42
C SER A 328 -16.97 29.63 35.78
N LEU A 329 -17.96 29.70 34.88
CA LEU A 329 -18.48 28.56 34.12
C LEU A 329 -17.65 28.21 32.88
N THR A 330 -16.67 29.05 32.51
CA THR A 330 -15.91 28.90 31.25
C THR A 330 -15.29 27.51 31.11
N ASP A 331 -14.54 27.05 32.11
CA ASP A 331 -13.87 25.75 32.03
C ASP A 331 -14.88 24.58 32.02
N LYS A 332 -16.00 24.69 32.74
CA LYS A 332 -17.07 23.68 32.69
C LYS A 332 -17.72 23.56 31.31
N MET A 333 -17.93 24.69 30.63
CA MET A 333 -18.49 24.69 29.27
C MET A 333 -17.48 24.16 28.25
N LEU A 334 -16.18 24.45 28.43
CA LEU A 334 -15.12 23.89 27.60
C LEU A 334 -14.98 22.38 27.79
N ASP A 335 -15.06 21.89 29.03
CA ASP A 335 -15.08 20.46 29.33
C ASP A 335 -16.32 19.78 28.73
N ALA A 336 -17.48 20.45 28.74
CA ALA A 336 -18.72 19.91 28.18
C ALA A 336 -18.66 19.69 26.65
N ILE A 337 -17.79 20.39 25.93
CA ILE A 337 -17.54 20.16 24.50
C ILE A 337 -16.29 19.30 24.26
N GLY A 338 -15.77 18.67 25.31
CA GLY A 338 -14.65 17.73 25.23
C GLY A 338 -13.31 18.37 24.86
N MET A 339 -13.04 19.59 25.33
CA MET A 339 -11.76 20.28 25.05
C MET A 339 -10.53 19.43 25.45
N ASN A 340 -10.68 18.53 26.41
CA ASN A 340 -9.61 17.66 26.93
C ASN A 340 -9.75 16.19 26.50
N ASP A 341 -10.73 15.84 25.67
CA ASP A 341 -11.08 14.45 25.33
C ASP A 341 -10.38 13.93 24.06
N GLY A 342 -9.37 14.66 23.55
CA GLY A 342 -8.66 14.29 22.33
C GLY A 342 -9.58 14.27 21.11
N ILE A 343 -9.39 13.29 20.22
CA ILE A 343 -10.20 13.15 18.99
C ILE A 343 -11.67 12.78 19.25
N LEU A 344 -12.01 12.39 20.48
CA LEU A 344 -13.37 12.02 20.90
C LEU A 344 -14.19 13.22 21.42
N GLY A 345 -13.58 14.39 21.56
CA GLY A 345 -14.27 15.61 21.99
C GLY A 345 -15.22 16.14 20.91
N ILE A 346 -16.41 16.57 21.31
CA ILE A 346 -17.40 17.21 20.41
C ILE A 346 -16.82 18.42 19.68
N LEU A 347 -15.83 19.11 20.26
CA LEU A 347 -15.12 20.20 19.57
C LEU A 347 -14.40 19.77 18.28
N CYS A 348 -14.04 18.49 18.14
CA CYS A 348 -13.30 17.96 16.99
C CYS A 348 -14.22 17.56 15.81
N TYR A 349 -15.46 17.09 16.08
CA TYR A 349 -16.35 16.57 15.03
C TYR A 349 -17.78 17.12 15.06
N GLY A 350 -18.19 17.74 16.15
CA GLY A 350 -19.58 18.12 16.39
C GLY A 350 -20.00 19.42 15.71
N THR A 351 -21.29 19.54 15.47
CA THR A 351 -21.93 20.75 14.94
C THR A 351 -22.13 21.82 16.02
N TYR A 352 -22.35 23.08 15.62
CA TYR A 352 -22.74 24.13 16.57
C TYR A 352 -24.05 23.85 17.31
N GLY A 353 -24.93 23.00 16.76
CA GLY A 353 -26.15 22.54 17.40
C GLY A 353 -25.85 21.65 18.60
N GLU A 354 -25.05 20.61 18.40
CA GLU A 354 -24.63 19.67 19.45
C GLU A 354 -23.82 20.38 20.55
N MET A 355 -22.91 21.29 20.17
CA MET A 355 -22.20 22.13 21.15
C MET A 355 -23.17 22.98 21.98
N ALA A 356 -24.22 23.53 21.37
CA ALA A 356 -25.24 24.30 22.07
C ALA A 356 -26.06 23.44 23.05
N GLU A 357 -26.32 22.17 22.72
CA GLU A 357 -26.98 21.23 23.65
C GLU A 357 -26.11 20.96 24.88
N MET A 358 -24.80 20.78 24.69
CA MET A 358 -23.85 20.62 25.80
C MET A 358 -23.77 21.89 26.67
N PHE A 359 -23.73 23.07 26.03
CA PHE A 359 -23.77 24.35 26.73
C PHE A 359 -25.08 24.54 27.51
N MET A 360 -26.22 24.13 26.96
CA MET A 360 -27.53 24.22 27.60
C MET A 360 -27.53 23.50 28.95
N GLY A 361 -27.01 22.28 29.01
CA GLY A 361 -26.93 21.51 30.26
C GLY A 361 -26.14 22.24 31.35
N VAL A 362 -25.06 22.93 31.00
CA VAL A 362 -24.26 23.73 31.96
C VAL A 362 -24.98 25.01 32.38
N LEU A 363 -25.61 25.71 31.43
CA LEU A 363 -26.32 26.96 31.68
C LEU A 363 -27.58 26.76 32.54
N GLU A 364 -28.34 25.69 32.30
CA GLU A 364 -29.52 25.34 33.10
C GLU A 364 -29.17 25.06 34.56
N GLN A 365 -28.07 24.33 34.82
CA GLN A 365 -27.56 24.09 36.18
C GLN A 365 -27.14 25.38 36.89
N ALA A 366 -26.73 26.40 36.13
CA ALA A 366 -26.43 27.73 36.66
C ALA A 366 -27.66 28.63 36.79
N GLY A 367 -28.87 28.13 36.49
CA GLY A 367 -30.12 28.88 36.57
C GLY A 367 -30.36 29.85 35.40
N ILE A 368 -29.64 29.69 34.28
CA ILE A 368 -29.76 30.52 33.08
C ILE A 368 -30.65 29.81 32.07
N ASN A 369 -31.80 30.40 31.76
CA ASN A 369 -32.77 29.81 30.82
C ASN A 369 -32.69 30.49 29.45
N ILE A 370 -32.36 29.70 28.41
CA ILE A 370 -32.26 30.14 27.02
C ILE A 370 -32.80 29.04 26.10
N SER A 371 -33.54 29.40 25.06
CA SER A 371 -34.03 28.40 24.10
C SER A 371 -32.90 27.83 23.25
N LEU A 372 -32.98 26.54 22.91
CA LEU A 372 -31.92 25.86 22.15
C LEU A 372 -31.65 26.55 20.83
N ARG A 373 -32.72 26.91 20.10
CA ARG A 373 -32.62 27.69 18.85
C ARG A 373 -31.80 28.98 19.01
N ARG A 374 -32.00 29.73 20.10
CA ARG A 374 -31.25 30.97 20.34
C ARG A 374 -29.81 30.68 20.74
N LEU A 375 -29.59 29.63 21.53
CA LEU A 375 -28.25 29.22 21.95
C LEU A 375 -27.43 28.70 20.77
N THR A 376 -27.99 27.90 19.86
CA THR A 376 -27.32 27.45 18.63
C THR A 376 -26.85 28.62 17.77
N GLU A 377 -27.71 29.63 17.54
CA GLU A 377 -27.34 30.82 16.77
C GLU A 377 -26.29 31.67 17.50
N LEU A 378 -26.35 31.72 18.83
CA LEU A 378 -25.35 32.40 19.64
C LEU A 378 -24.00 31.67 19.59
N THR A 379 -23.99 30.34 19.74
CA THR A 379 -22.82 29.48 19.64
C THR A 379 -22.13 29.65 18.29
N ARG A 380 -22.88 29.58 17.18
CA ARG A 380 -22.34 29.82 15.82
C ARG A 380 -21.63 31.16 15.73
N ARG A 381 -22.29 32.25 16.14
CA ARG A 381 -21.70 33.60 16.11
C ARG A 381 -20.49 33.72 17.04
N ALA A 382 -20.54 33.09 18.20
CA ALA A 382 -19.47 33.09 19.18
C ALA A 382 -18.21 32.39 18.66
N PHE A 383 -18.34 31.26 17.97
CA PHE A 383 -17.20 30.56 17.36
C PHE A 383 -16.63 31.30 16.16
N ILE A 384 -17.46 31.93 15.32
CA ILE A 384 -16.98 32.83 14.26
C ILE A 384 -16.16 33.97 14.87
N TYR A 385 -16.68 34.62 15.92
CA TYR A 385 -15.95 35.67 16.64
C TYR A 385 -14.67 35.15 17.31
N GLY A 386 -14.74 33.98 17.94
CA GLY A 386 -13.62 33.33 18.61
C GLY A 386 -12.50 32.91 17.67
N SER A 387 -12.81 32.57 16.42
CA SER A 387 -11.84 32.15 15.40
C SER A 387 -10.73 33.20 15.15
N GLU A 388 -10.98 34.48 15.44
CA GLU A 388 -9.97 35.55 15.39
C GLU A 388 -8.89 35.45 16.48
N ARG A 389 -9.08 34.58 17.48
CA ARG A 389 -8.13 34.34 18.57
C ARG A 389 -7.23 33.13 18.32
N GLY A 390 -7.63 32.24 17.41
CA GLY A 390 -6.86 31.07 17.02
C GLY A 390 -5.60 31.46 16.25
N LYS A 391 -4.51 30.71 16.46
CA LYS A 391 -3.31 30.82 15.63
C LYS A 391 -3.34 29.73 14.58
N ILE A 392 -3.20 30.11 13.32
CA ILE A 392 -3.11 29.18 12.20
C ILE A 392 -1.66 28.76 12.04
N VAL A 393 -1.35 27.50 12.36
CA VAL A 393 -0.02 26.90 12.29
C VAL A 393 -0.10 25.67 11.38
N PRO A 394 0.81 25.49 10.41
CA PRO A 394 0.79 24.30 9.55
C PRO A 394 1.08 23.03 10.37
N ALA A 395 0.51 21.90 9.97
CA ALA A 395 0.74 20.61 10.65
C ALA A 395 2.17 20.05 10.47
N CYS A 396 2.91 20.54 9.46
CA CYS A 396 4.34 20.30 9.29
C CYS A 396 5.02 21.46 8.56
N ASP A 397 6.34 21.59 8.73
CA ASP A 397 7.13 22.70 8.19
C ASP A 397 7.15 22.75 6.65
N ASP A 398 7.04 21.60 5.99
CA ASP A 398 7.18 21.42 4.54
C ASP A 398 5.86 21.18 3.81
N LEU A 399 4.74 21.53 4.45
CA LEU A 399 3.39 21.27 3.93
C LEU A 399 3.19 21.80 2.49
N PRO A 400 3.53 23.06 2.13
CA PRO A 400 3.37 23.53 0.76
C PRO A 400 4.21 22.74 -0.26
N GLN A 401 5.44 22.34 0.10
CA GLN A 401 6.33 21.58 -0.76
C GLN A 401 5.79 20.17 -1.00
N MET A 402 5.23 19.54 0.03
CA MET A 402 4.57 18.24 -0.06
C MET A 402 3.36 18.31 -1.01
N LEU A 403 2.47 19.28 -0.84
CA LEU A 403 1.31 19.46 -1.73
C LEU A 403 1.74 19.75 -3.18
N ALA A 404 2.76 20.58 -3.38
CA ALA A 404 3.32 20.86 -4.71
C ALA A 404 3.89 19.59 -5.38
N LYS A 405 4.53 18.69 -4.61
CA LYS A 405 5.03 17.41 -5.12
C LYS A 405 3.89 16.53 -5.60
N PHE A 406 2.80 16.41 -4.85
CA PHE A 406 1.63 15.64 -5.28
C PHE A 406 0.99 16.20 -6.56
N LYS A 407 0.82 17.53 -6.66
CA LYS A 407 0.34 18.18 -7.89
C LYS A 407 1.23 17.91 -9.09
N LYS A 408 2.55 17.99 -8.90
CA LYS A 408 3.53 17.68 -9.96
C LYS A 408 3.41 16.23 -10.46
N ASN A 409 3.01 15.31 -9.59
CA ASN A 409 2.78 13.91 -9.92
C ASN A 409 1.38 13.64 -10.48
N GLY A 410 0.60 14.68 -10.80
CA GLY A 410 -0.73 14.54 -11.41
C GLY A 410 -1.83 14.09 -10.44
N ILE A 411 -1.59 14.19 -9.13
CA ILE A 411 -2.58 13.85 -8.11
C ILE A 411 -3.52 15.05 -7.89
N MET A 412 -4.82 14.78 -7.93
CA MET A 412 -5.87 15.72 -7.55
C MET A 412 -5.89 15.89 -6.03
N LEU A 413 -5.93 17.12 -5.56
CA LEU A 413 -5.93 17.43 -4.13
C LEU A 413 -7.27 18.05 -3.75
N VAL A 414 -7.90 17.50 -2.72
CA VAL A 414 -9.21 17.94 -2.24
C VAL A 414 -9.16 18.19 -0.74
N VAL A 415 -9.85 19.22 -0.27
CA VAL A 415 -10.19 19.36 1.15
C VAL A 415 -11.63 18.93 1.37
N ALA A 416 -11.90 18.16 2.42
CA ALA A 416 -13.24 17.86 2.91
C ALA A 416 -13.26 18.08 4.43
N THR A 417 -13.92 19.13 4.89
CA THR A 417 -13.97 19.54 6.30
C THR A 417 -15.41 19.80 6.75
N THR A 418 -15.68 19.63 8.05
CA THR A 418 -16.95 20.01 8.71
C THR A 418 -17.00 21.50 9.05
N ASP A 419 -15.91 22.24 8.83
CA ASP A 419 -15.88 23.69 8.99
C ASP A 419 -16.68 24.43 7.93
N GLY A 420 -17.16 25.62 8.29
CA GLY A 420 -17.82 26.52 7.35
C GLY A 420 -16.86 27.14 6.31
N PRO A 421 -17.38 27.61 5.17
CA PRO A 421 -16.58 28.10 4.04
C PRO A 421 -15.67 29.29 4.40
N THR A 422 -16.18 30.25 5.17
CA THR A 422 -15.43 31.47 5.53
C THR A 422 -14.18 31.18 6.34
N ILE A 423 -14.27 30.29 7.33
CA ILE A 423 -13.14 29.92 8.20
C ILE A 423 -12.14 29.09 7.41
N THR A 424 -12.62 28.10 6.66
CA THR A 424 -11.81 27.23 5.81
C THR A 424 -10.96 28.03 4.82
N GLU A 425 -11.58 28.94 4.07
CA GLU A 425 -10.87 29.77 3.09
C GLU A 425 -9.80 30.65 3.75
N LYS A 426 -10.14 31.28 4.89
CA LYS A 426 -9.19 32.10 5.67
C LYS A 426 -7.97 31.29 6.09
N CYS A 427 -8.18 30.10 6.67
CA CYS A 427 -7.11 29.25 7.16
C CYS A 427 -6.19 28.78 6.02
N LEU A 428 -6.76 28.23 4.95
CA LEU A 428 -5.99 27.73 3.81
C LEU A 428 -5.20 28.85 3.09
N LYS A 429 -5.76 30.05 2.98
CA LYS A 429 -5.06 31.21 2.41
C LYS A 429 -3.91 31.69 3.29
N GLN A 430 -4.12 31.74 4.61
CA GLN A 430 -3.07 32.16 5.55
C GLN A 430 -1.92 31.15 5.64
N LEU A 431 -2.20 29.86 5.45
CA LEU A 431 -1.19 28.80 5.29
C LEU A 431 -0.48 28.86 3.93
N GLY A 432 -0.98 29.64 2.97
CA GLY A 432 -0.42 29.71 1.62
C GLY A 432 -0.64 28.44 0.78
N ILE A 433 -1.66 27.64 1.12
CA ILE A 433 -1.93 26.35 0.47
C ILE A 433 -3.24 26.28 -0.31
N TYR A 434 -4.08 27.32 -0.26
CA TYR A 434 -5.39 27.36 -0.90
C TYR A 434 -5.35 26.97 -2.40
N GLU A 435 -4.39 27.51 -3.15
CA GLU A 435 -4.28 27.33 -4.61
C GLU A 435 -3.81 25.91 -5.03
N TYR A 436 -3.42 25.04 -4.09
CA TYR A 436 -3.06 23.66 -4.42
C TYR A 436 -4.28 22.75 -4.58
N PHE A 437 -5.43 23.11 -4.00
CA PHE A 437 -6.60 22.25 -3.97
C PHE A 437 -7.49 22.48 -5.19
N ASP A 438 -7.84 21.38 -5.86
CA ASP A 438 -8.74 21.36 -7.01
C ASP A 438 -10.20 21.53 -6.58
N ARG A 439 -10.53 21.03 -5.39
CA ARG A 439 -11.85 21.13 -4.76
C ARG A 439 -11.72 21.35 -3.25
N ILE A 440 -12.66 22.10 -2.67
CA ILE A 440 -12.76 22.35 -1.24
C ILE A 440 -14.23 22.18 -0.85
N TYR A 441 -14.53 21.11 -0.12
CA TYR A 441 -15.84 20.82 0.46
C TYR A 441 -15.85 21.23 1.93
N THR A 442 -16.90 21.95 2.31
CA THR A 442 -17.10 22.56 3.64
C THR A 442 -18.51 22.29 4.11
N ASP A 443 -18.83 22.49 5.39
CA ASP A 443 -20.23 22.58 5.81
C ASP A 443 -20.85 23.88 5.27
N ASP A 444 -21.51 23.77 4.12
CA ASP A 444 -22.23 24.85 3.45
C ASP A 444 -23.68 24.98 3.93
N GLY A 445 -24.15 24.09 4.81
CA GLY A 445 -25.53 24.01 5.28
C GLY A 445 -26.54 23.55 4.22
N VAL A 446 -26.08 23.08 3.05
CA VAL A 446 -26.90 22.58 1.94
C VAL A 446 -26.68 21.08 1.75
N HIS A 447 -25.43 20.63 1.75
CA HIS A 447 -25.04 19.24 1.56
C HIS A 447 -24.72 18.57 2.90
N PRO A 448 -24.94 17.25 3.03
CA PRO A 448 -24.64 16.56 4.27
C PRO A 448 -23.10 16.53 4.50
N PRO A 449 -22.62 17.00 5.66
CA PRO A 449 -21.19 17.00 5.96
C PRO A 449 -20.68 15.60 6.30
N LYS A 450 -19.36 15.46 6.48
CA LYS A 450 -18.75 14.23 7.03
C LYS A 450 -19.43 13.88 8.38
N PRO A 451 -19.70 12.58 8.67
CA PRO A 451 -19.17 11.38 8.00
C PRO A 451 -19.96 10.91 6.76
N ASN A 452 -20.95 11.68 6.28
CA ASN A 452 -21.65 11.31 5.05
C ASN A 452 -20.71 11.35 3.83
N ALA A 453 -20.68 10.28 3.05
CA ALA A 453 -19.80 10.14 1.89
C ALA A 453 -20.24 10.94 0.64
N TYR A 454 -21.18 11.88 0.76
CA TYR A 454 -21.67 12.70 -0.35
C TYR A 454 -20.55 13.32 -1.19
N TYR A 455 -19.53 13.91 -0.56
CA TYR A 455 -18.40 14.53 -1.27
C TYR A 455 -17.55 13.53 -2.05
N ILE A 456 -17.42 12.27 -1.59
CA ILE A 456 -16.76 11.21 -2.36
C ILE A 456 -17.59 10.87 -3.60
N TYR A 457 -18.90 10.74 -3.47
CA TYR A 457 -19.78 10.44 -4.60
C TYR A 457 -19.82 11.57 -5.63
N ASP A 458 -19.83 12.83 -5.18
CA ASP A 458 -19.77 14.01 -6.05
C ASP A 458 -18.47 14.04 -6.86
N LEU A 459 -17.33 13.88 -6.20
CA LEU A 459 -16.02 13.78 -6.87
C LEU A 459 -15.98 12.66 -7.90
N ARG A 460 -16.51 11.48 -7.56
CA ARG A 460 -16.54 10.33 -8.48
C ARG A 460 -17.43 10.59 -9.69
N ALA A 461 -18.58 11.24 -9.49
CA ALA A 461 -19.47 11.61 -10.59
C ALA A 461 -18.81 12.64 -11.52
N GLU A 462 -18.03 13.58 -10.98
CA GLU A 462 -17.31 14.59 -11.77
C GLU A 462 -16.12 14.00 -12.53
N THR A 463 -15.34 13.12 -11.89
CA THR A 463 -14.00 12.73 -12.36
C THR A 463 -13.93 11.34 -12.98
N GLY A 464 -14.88 10.46 -12.65
CA GLY A 464 -14.84 9.04 -13.03
C GLY A 464 -13.82 8.20 -12.24
N LEU A 465 -13.22 8.74 -11.16
CA LEU A 465 -12.27 8.01 -10.33
C LEU A 465 -12.90 6.79 -9.65
N ALA A 466 -12.15 5.70 -9.61
CA ALA A 466 -12.52 4.52 -8.82
C ALA A 466 -12.14 4.70 -7.34
N PRO A 467 -12.85 4.06 -6.38
CA PRO A 467 -12.58 4.25 -4.96
C PRO A 467 -11.15 3.89 -4.52
N ASP A 468 -10.52 2.92 -5.18
CA ASP A 468 -9.14 2.48 -4.95
C ASP A 468 -8.07 3.47 -5.48
N GLU A 469 -8.48 4.44 -6.29
CA GLU A 469 -7.64 5.54 -6.78
C GLU A 469 -7.71 6.78 -5.87
N MET A 470 -8.53 6.73 -4.83
CA MET A 470 -8.77 7.83 -3.89
C MET A 470 -8.26 7.42 -2.49
N VAL A 471 -7.85 8.40 -1.69
CA VAL A 471 -7.49 8.16 -0.30
C VAL A 471 -7.91 9.35 0.57
N MET A 472 -8.56 9.06 1.69
CA MET A 472 -8.86 10.03 2.75
C MET A 472 -7.68 10.13 3.71
N VAL A 473 -7.34 11.33 4.15
CA VAL A 473 -6.32 11.61 5.16
C VAL A 473 -6.95 12.48 6.23
N GLY A 474 -6.98 11.99 7.47
CA GLY A 474 -7.68 12.64 8.58
C GLY A 474 -7.19 12.16 9.94
N ASP A 475 -7.55 12.87 11.00
CA ASP A 475 -7.14 12.60 12.39
C ASP A 475 -8.29 12.13 13.30
N THR A 476 -9.53 12.02 12.79
CA THR A 476 -10.71 11.69 13.59
C THR A 476 -11.43 10.42 13.13
N GLU A 477 -12.27 9.83 14.00
CA GLU A 477 -13.15 8.71 13.61
C GLU A 477 -14.16 9.14 12.51
N THR A 478 -14.53 10.42 12.48
CA THR A 478 -15.38 10.98 11.41
C THR A 478 -14.73 10.85 10.04
N ASP A 479 -13.40 10.95 9.95
CA ASP A 479 -12.66 10.77 8.70
C ASP A 479 -12.63 9.32 8.25
N THR A 480 -12.42 8.40 9.20
CA THR A 480 -12.45 6.96 8.92
C THR A 480 -13.85 6.49 8.51
N GLU A 481 -14.90 6.99 9.16
CA GLU A 481 -16.28 6.67 8.82
C GLU A 481 -16.68 7.29 7.47
N PHE A 482 -16.24 8.51 7.19
CA PHE A 482 -16.41 9.15 5.87
C PHE A 482 -15.78 8.31 4.74
N ALA A 483 -14.56 7.83 4.95
CA ALA A 483 -13.86 6.99 4.00
C ALA A 483 -14.56 5.63 3.82
N GLU A 484 -14.96 4.98 4.92
CA GLU A 484 -15.68 3.71 4.92
C GLU A 484 -17.01 3.82 4.17
N ASN A 485 -17.81 4.86 4.47
CA ASN A 485 -19.08 5.15 3.80
C ASN A 485 -18.92 5.41 2.30
N GLY A 486 -17.74 5.86 1.87
CA GLY A 486 -17.39 6.07 0.46
C GLY A 486 -16.65 4.91 -0.20
N SER A 487 -16.36 3.84 0.55
CA SER A 487 -15.51 2.71 0.12
C SER A 487 -14.11 3.12 -0.32
N VAL A 488 -13.56 4.16 0.30
CA VAL A 488 -12.22 4.71 0.03
C VAL A 488 -11.28 4.36 1.20
N LYS A 489 -9.99 4.17 0.95
CA LYS A 489 -9.00 3.94 2.02
C LYS A 489 -8.80 5.20 2.87
N CYS A 490 -8.59 5.04 4.18
CA CYS A 490 -8.24 6.14 5.08
C CYS A 490 -6.82 5.97 5.64
N ILE A 491 -6.02 7.04 5.58
CA ILE A 491 -4.75 7.16 6.30
C ILE A 491 -5.01 8.06 7.51
N GLY A 492 -4.96 7.48 8.71
CA GLY A 492 -5.13 8.20 9.97
C GLY A 492 -3.88 8.99 10.35
N ILE A 493 -4.04 10.15 10.98
CA ILE A 493 -2.95 10.93 11.60
C ILE A 493 -3.14 10.93 13.11
N ALA A 494 -2.19 10.36 13.85
CA ALA A 494 -2.20 10.39 15.31
C ALA A 494 -0.80 10.27 15.88
N SER A 495 -0.45 11.13 16.85
CA SER A 495 0.88 11.15 17.45
C SER A 495 1.00 10.33 18.75
N ASP A 496 -0.08 10.20 19.52
CA ASP A 496 -0.11 9.40 20.75
C ASP A 496 -0.79 8.04 20.55
N GLU A 497 -0.46 7.10 21.44
CA GLU A 497 -0.89 5.70 21.33
C GLU A 497 -2.39 5.49 21.56
N ALA A 498 -3.06 6.41 22.26
CA ALA A 498 -4.50 6.29 22.49
C ALA A 498 -5.27 6.59 21.20
N ASP A 499 -4.97 7.71 20.56
CA ASP A 499 -5.60 8.13 19.31
C ASP A 499 -5.24 7.15 18.17
N LYS A 500 -3.99 6.66 18.13
CA LYS A 500 -3.59 5.60 17.18
C LYS A 500 -4.42 4.33 17.35
N ALA A 501 -4.67 3.90 18.58
CA ALA A 501 -5.46 2.70 18.85
C ALA A 501 -6.93 2.84 18.44
N VAL A 502 -7.47 4.06 18.48
CA VAL A 502 -8.81 4.38 17.98
C VAL A 502 -8.82 4.33 16.45
N LEU A 503 -7.97 5.11 15.78
CA LEU A 503 -7.97 5.20 14.31
C LEU A 503 -7.60 3.87 13.63
N SER A 504 -6.72 3.06 14.25
CA SER A 504 -6.30 1.76 13.68
C SER A 504 -7.43 0.72 13.60
N ARG A 505 -8.63 1.00 14.15
CA ARG A 505 -9.80 0.12 14.01
C ARG A 505 -10.36 0.10 12.60
N SER A 506 -10.29 1.22 11.89
CA SER A 506 -10.92 1.41 10.57
C SER A 506 -9.98 2.02 9.53
N ALA A 507 -8.93 2.75 9.94
CA ALA A 507 -7.94 3.28 9.00
C ALA A 507 -7.09 2.16 8.38
N PHE A 508 -6.75 2.30 7.09
CA PHE A 508 -5.83 1.41 6.38
C PHE A 508 -4.45 1.40 7.02
N CYS A 509 -3.97 2.57 7.45
CA CYS A 509 -2.79 2.73 8.30
C CYS A 509 -2.87 4.05 9.07
N VAL A 510 -2.06 4.18 10.13
CA VAL A 510 -1.94 5.41 10.91
C VAL A 510 -0.48 5.90 10.87
N ILE A 511 -0.29 7.19 10.59
CA ILE A 511 1.00 7.86 10.57
C ILE A 511 1.09 8.89 11.69
N ASP A 512 2.31 9.18 12.16
CA ASP A 512 2.53 10.12 13.27
C ASP A 512 2.30 11.58 12.88
N ASN A 513 2.58 11.89 11.61
CA ASN A 513 2.52 13.25 11.08
C ASN A 513 2.34 13.21 9.56
N ILE A 514 1.62 14.21 9.01
CA ILE A 514 1.33 14.30 7.57
C ILE A 514 2.59 14.31 6.68
N SER A 515 3.75 14.75 7.18
CA SER A 515 5.03 14.66 6.45
C SER A 515 5.41 13.24 6.03
N GLN A 516 4.89 12.21 6.71
CA GLN A 516 5.09 10.80 6.37
C GLN A 516 4.22 10.34 5.19
N LEU A 517 3.21 11.11 4.78
CA LEU A 517 2.23 10.71 3.77
C LEU A 517 2.87 10.33 2.44
N SER A 518 3.88 11.07 1.98
CA SER A 518 4.61 10.71 0.75
C SER A 518 5.22 9.30 0.81
N THR A 519 5.68 8.85 1.97
CA THR A 519 6.29 7.52 2.14
C THR A 519 5.26 6.40 2.14
N VAL A 520 4.01 6.70 2.50
CA VAL A 520 2.90 5.73 2.52
C VAL A 520 2.27 5.59 1.13
N LEU A 521 2.22 6.68 0.36
CA LEU A 521 1.66 6.69 -0.99
C LEU A 521 2.65 6.20 -2.07
N GLU A 522 3.95 6.28 -1.80
CA GLU A 522 5.03 5.66 -2.60
C GLU A 522 5.14 4.17 -2.29
#